data_AF-A0A6N7GFD9-F1
#
_entry.id   AF-A0A6N7GFD9-F1
#
_cell.length_a   1.000
_cell.length_b   1.000
_cell.length_c   1.000
_cell.angle_alpha   90.00
_cell.angle_beta   90.00
_cell.angle_gamma   90.00
#
_symmetry.space_group_name_H-M   'P 1'
#
loop_
_entity.id
_entity.type
_entity.pdbx_description
1 polymer ?
#
loop_
_entity_poly.entity_id
_entity_poly.type
_entity_poly.pdbx_seq_one_letter_code
_entity_poly.pdbx_strand_id
1 'polypeptide(L)'
;MTDAAIPAPATGDAVAAGIPEPGYERTRYVDSLIEQCRAARAVGDRETAVELVVDGLRSGLWRHRRLWSELLSLMDKPADYPELRSLWWESPARCHGRVAILRTVARAASAAGEHDEARLLLRKAILLQARRAQRLRSRLGRLKRAVLGRVAGRIRPSLAPFEQRAAIALTALDEELGALGVRSFLISGTLLGYLRDSAFISWDKDIDVGVFTSEQRPSELERAFTRSAQFEVRRLDFNSDRLRVNHANGMMIDIFPHYQDEDGRIWHDGTATRWWNSPFELTTVEFLGRTQFVPDPPERYLDENYGDWRTPNQDFDARLDTPNVEVTDPDYLETLLYFSLLDAIAQRKPRRRERYLRLLRERGEGDWLDRC
;
A
#
# COMPACT_ATOMS: atom_id res chain seq x y z
N MET A 1 -41.42 12.98 0.96
CA MET A 1 -41.59 11.97 2.03
C MET A 1 -41.80 10.62 1.37
N THR A 2 -40.69 9.91 1.15
CA THR A 2 -40.65 8.49 0.81
C THR A 2 -39.41 7.99 1.51
N ASP A 3 -39.59 7.46 2.71
CA ASP A 3 -38.55 6.79 3.49
C ASP A 3 -38.00 5.61 2.69
N ALA A 4 -36.76 5.73 2.23
CA ALA A 4 -35.98 4.59 1.80
C ALA A 4 -35.40 3.96 3.07
N ALA A 5 -36.08 2.94 3.57
CA ALA A 5 -35.63 2.15 4.71
C ALA A 5 -34.22 1.60 4.46
N ILE A 6 -33.30 1.91 5.37
CA ILE A 6 -31.98 1.29 5.46
C ILE A 6 -32.19 -0.21 5.75
N PRO A 7 -31.58 -1.13 5.00
CA PRO A 7 -31.72 -2.55 5.28
C PRO A 7 -31.09 -2.86 6.64
N ALA A 8 -31.84 -3.56 7.49
CA ALA A 8 -31.37 -4.02 8.79
C ALA A 8 -30.10 -4.88 8.64
N PRO A 9 -29.15 -4.82 9.60
CA PRO A 9 -27.97 -5.66 9.56
C PRO A 9 -28.41 -7.13 9.60
N ALA A 10 -27.90 -7.92 8.65
CA ALA A 10 -28.10 -9.36 8.66
C ALA A 10 -27.47 -9.93 9.94
N THR A 11 -28.33 -10.38 10.85
CA THR A 11 -27.98 -11.07 12.08
C THR A 11 -27.34 -12.42 11.74
N GLY A 12 -26.12 -12.67 12.22
CA GLY A 12 -25.62 -13.95 12.77
C GLY A 12 -25.57 -15.25 11.94
N ASP A 13 -26.34 -15.41 10.85
CA ASP A 13 -26.59 -16.75 10.28
C ASP A 13 -25.72 -17.13 9.08
N ALA A 14 -24.73 -16.32 8.71
CA ALA A 14 -23.87 -16.61 7.55
C ALA A 14 -22.77 -17.66 7.82
N VAL A 15 -22.58 -18.09 9.07
CA VAL A 15 -21.48 -19.01 9.47
C VAL A 15 -21.85 -20.50 9.26
N ALA A 16 -23.13 -20.82 9.00
CA ALA A 16 -23.59 -22.22 8.85
C ALA A 16 -23.61 -22.75 7.41
N ALA A 17 -23.42 -21.90 6.40
CA ALA A 17 -23.35 -22.34 5.00
C ALA A 17 -21.91 -22.82 4.69
N GLY A 18 -21.74 -24.11 4.42
CA GLY A 18 -20.43 -24.69 4.07
C GLY A 18 -19.73 -23.93 2.94
N ILE A 19 -18.39 -23.90 2.97
CA ILE A 19 -17.60 -23.14 1.97
C ILE A 19 -17.95 -23.60 0.54
N PRO A 20 -18.32 -22.66 -0.36
CA PRO A 20 -18.61 -23.00 -1.74
C PRO A 20 -17.42 -23.66 -2.45
N GLU A 21 -17.70 -24.50 -3.45
CA GLU A 21 -16.68 -25.12 -4.29
C GLU A 21 -15.76 -24.08 -4.97
N PRO A 22 -14.53 -24.46 -5.36
CA PRO A 22 -13.59 -23.52 -5.97
C PRO A 22 -14.18 -22.87 -7.22
N GLY A 23 -14.27 -21.54 -7.22
CA GLY A 23 -14.84 -20.82 -8.36
C GLY A 23 -15.32 -19.42 -8.01
N TYR A 24 -16.29 -18.95 -8.80
CA TYR A 24 -16.89 -17.64 -8.66
C TYR A 24 -17.61 -17.47 -7.31
N GLU A 25 -18.38 -18.47 -6.89
CA GLU A 25 -19.13 -18.44 -5.63
C GLU A 25 -18.23 -18.33 -4.41
N ARG A 26 -17.12 -19.08 -4.37
CA ARG A 26 -16.12 -18.94 -3.30
C ARG A 26 -15.49 -17.54 -3.28
N THR A 27 -15.31 -16.92 -4.44
CA THR A 27 -14.77 -15.55 -4.51
C THR A 27 -15.79 -14.56 -3.94
N ARG A 28 -17.07 -14.66 -4.31
CA ARG A 28 -18.13 -13.83 -3.72
C ARG A 28 -18.28 -14.04 -2.22
N TYR A 29 -18.13 -15.27 -1.74
CA TYR A 29 -18.17 -15.58 -0.32
C TYR A 29 -17.03 -14.88 0.44
N VAL A 30 -15.80 -14.95 -0.08
CA VAL A 30 -14.66 -14.19 0.49
C VAL A 30 -14.91 -12.69 0.46
N ASP A 31 -15.53 -12.18 -0.61
CA ASP A 31 -15.84 -10.76 -0.73
C ASP A 31 -16.87 -10.32 0.33
N SER A 32 -17.90 -11.14 0.57
CA SER A 32 -18.88 -10.90 1.62
C SER A 32 -18.27 -10.93 3.02
N LEU A 33 -17.37 -11.88 3.31
CA LEU A 33 -16.66 -11.91 4.60
C LEU A 33 -15.85 -10.62 4.83
N ILE A 34 -15.18 -10.13 3.79
CA ILE A 34 -14.40 -8.89 3.86
C ILE A 34 -15.31 -7.67 4.06
N GLU A 35 -16.45 -7.62 3.37
CA GLU A 35 -17.45 -6.55 3.55
C GLU A 35 -17.99 -6.53 4.99
N GLN A 36 -18.34 -7.69 5.55
CA GLN A 36 -18.80 -7.81 6.95
C GLN A 36 -17.70 -7.42 7.95
N CYS A 37 -16.47 -7.88 7.72
CA CYS A 37 -15.30 -7.49 8.52
C CYS A 37 -15.12 -5.97 8.57
N ARG A 38 -15.24 -5.30 7.41
CA ARG A 38 -15.10 -3.85 7.32
C ARG A 38 -16.25 -3.11 7.99
N ALA A 39 -17.48 -3.61 7.84
CA ALA A 39 -18.65 -3.04 8.51
C ALA A 39 -18.51 -3.12 10.04
N ALA A 40 -18.07 -4.27 10.57
CA ALA A 40 -17.78 -4.44 11.99
C ALA A 40 -16.70 -3.47 12.48
N ARG A 41 -15.58 -3.35 11.73
CA ARG A 41 -14.51 -2.38 12.04
C ARG A 41 -15.01 -0.94 12.05
N ALA A 42 -15.85 -0.53 11.10
CA ALA A 42 -16.35 0.84 11.00
C ALA A 42 -17.20 1.27 12.22
N VAL A 43 -17.88 0.33 12.88
CA VAL A 43 -18.64 0.57 14.12
C VAL A 43 -17.80 0.33 15.39
N GLY A 44 -16.51 0.04 15.25
CA GLY A 44 -15.59 -0.21 16.37
C GLY A 44 -15.60 -1.64 16.91
N ASP A 45 -16.31 -2.56 16.26
CA ASP A 45 -16.35 -3.98 16.64
C ASP A 45 -15.19 -4.75 15.99
N ARG A 46 -14.01 -4.60 16.61
CA ARG A 46 -12.78 -5.22 16.13
C ARG A 46 -12.76 -6.73 16.36
N GLU A 47 -13.36 -7.21 17.44
CA GLU A 47 -13.39 -8.63 17.79
C GLU A 47 -14.10 -9.43 16.70
N THR A 48 -15.33 -9.04 16.36
CA THR A 48 -16.09 -9.63 15.25
C THR A 48 -15.34 -9.52 13.92
N ALA A 49 -14.68 -8.38 13.66
CA ALA A 49 -13.91 -8.20 12.42
C ALA A 49 -12.75 -9.22 12.30
N VAL A 50 -12.03 -9.47 13.38
CA VAL A 50 -10.96 -10.49 13.43
C VAL A 50 -11.55 -11.89 13.29
N GLU A 51 -12.60 -12.22 14.04
CA GLU A 51 -13.25 -13.54 14.01
C GLU A 51 -13.69 -13.91 12.58
N LEU A 52 -14.37 -13.02 11.86
CA LEU A 52 -14.81 -13.25 10.49
C LEU A 52 -13.66 -13.65 9.54
N VAL A 53 -12.50 -13.02 9.68
CA VAL A 53 -11.33 -13.30 8.83
C VAL A 53 -10.64 -14.59 9.27
N VAL A 54 -10.49 -14.80 10.57
CA VAL A 54 -9.84 -15.98 11.16
C VAL A 54 -10.66 -17.25 10.88
N ASP A 55 -11.98 -17.20 11.07
CA ASP A 55 -12.89 -18.31 10.80
C ASP A 55 -12.95 -18.63 9.31
N GLY A 56 -12.95 -17.61 8.45
CA GLY A 56 -12.83 -17.79 7.01
C GLY A 56 -11.56 -18.58 6.65
N LEU A 57 -10.41 -18.20 7.23
CA LEU A 57 -9.15 -18.92 7.03
C LEU A 57 -9.23 -20.36 7.53
N ARG A 58 -9.65 -20.56 8.79
CA ARG A 58 -9.75 -21.88 9.46
C ARG A 58 -10.73 -22.83 8.79
N SER A 59 -11.79 -22.30 8.21
CA SER A 59 -12.77 -23.09 7.45
C SER A 59 -12.17 -23.67 6.16
N GLY A 60 -11.00 -23.20 5.70
CA GLY A 60 -10.29 -23.79 4.56
C GLY A 60 -9.86 -22.78 3.50
N LEU A 61 -10.13 -21.49 3.70
CA LEU A 61 -9.78 -20.42 2.77
C LEU A 61 -8.34 -19.92 2.92
N TRP A 62 -7.46 -20.67 3.60
CA TRP A 62 -6.03 -20.39 3.80
C TRP A 62 -5.26 -19.87 2.57
N ARG A 63 -5.69 -20.22 1.36
CA ARG A 63 -5.03 -19.85 0.10
C ARG A 63 -5.50 -18.49 -0.46
N HIS A 64 -6.53 -17.89 0.10
CA HIS A 64 -7.10 -16.61 -0.35
C HIS A 64 -6.28 -15.46 0.20
N ARG A 65 -5.42 -14.87 -0.66
CA ARG A 65 -4.54 -13.77 -0.28
C ARG A 65 -5.26 -12.56 0.34
N ARG A 66 -6.53 -12.34 -0.03
CA ARG A 66 -7.31 -11.18 0.43
C ARG A 66 -7.62 -11.28 1.92
N LEU A 67 -7.91 -12.46 2.44
CA LEU A 67 -8.12 -12.67 3.88
C LEU A 67 -6.85 -12.38 4.68
N TRP A 68 -5.67 -12.82 4.20
CA TRP A 68 -4.40 -12.46 4.82
C TRP A 68 -4.13 -10.94 4.79
N SER A 69 -4.44 -10.28 3.67
CA SER A 69 -4.31 -8.83 3.57
C SER A 69 -5.26 -8.09 4.51
N GLU A 70 -6.47 -8.61 4.70
CA GLU A 70 -7.44 -8.05 5.64
C GLU A 70 -6.99 -8.29 7.09
N LEU A 71 -6.49 -9.48 7.42
CA LEU A 71 -5.93 -9.79 8.74
C LEU A 71 -4.77 -8.86 9.11
N LEU A 72 -3.85 -8.60 8.17
CA LEU A 72 -2.79 -7.59 8.36
C LEU A 72 -3.38 -6.21 8.66
N SER A 73 -4.46 -5.82 7.97
CA SER A 73 -5.07 -4.49 8.18
C SER A 73 -5.83 -4.34 9.50
N LEU A 74 -6.10 -5.46 10.19
CA LEU A 74 -6.72 -5.49 11.52
C LEU A 74 -5.69 -5.44 12.65
N MET A 75 -4.39 -5.46 12.35
CA MET A 75 -3.37 -5.22 13.35
C MET A 75 -3.38 -3.73 13.71
N ASP A 76 -3.55 -3.42 14.99
CA ASP A 76 -3.54 -2.05 15.51
C ASP A 76 -2.21 -1.67 16.16
N LYS A 77 -1.45 -2.68 16.59
CA LYS A 77 -0.17 -2.52 17.27
C LYS A 77 0.75 -3.70 16.98
N PRO A 78 2.07 -3.57 17.20
CA PRO A 78 3.03 -4.67 17.05
C PRO A 78 2.64 -5.95 17.81
N ALA A 79 2.04 -5.79 19.00
CA ALA A 79 1.63 -6.90 19.85
C ALA A 79 0.50 -7.77 19.29
N ASP A 80 -0.14 -7.40 18.18
CA ASP A 80 -1.14 -8.22 17.49
C ASP A 80 -0.52 -9.21 16.47
N TYR A 81 0.78 -9.09 16.21
CA TYR A 81 1.49 -9.96 15.27
C TYR A 81 1.57 -11.43 15.71
N PRO A 82 1.78 -11.78 17.01
CA PRO A 82 1.86 -13.17 17.45
C PRO A 82 0.65 -14.03 17.04
N GLU A 83 -0.57 -13.49 17.07
CA GLU A 83 -1.78 -14.18 16.65
C GLU A 83 -1.78 -14.46 15.14
N LEU A 84 -1.44 -13.46 14.32
CA LEU A 84 -1.28 -13.62 12.87
C LEU A 84 -0.18 -14.64 12.55
N ARG A 85 0.94 -14.59 13.29
CA ARG A 85 2.06 -15.53 13.17
C ARG A 85 1.62 -16.95 13.52
N SER A 86 0.83 -17.17 14.57
CA SER A 86 0.27 -18.48 14.91
C SER A 86 -0.57 -19.04 13.77
N LEU A 87 -1.48 -18.23 13.22
CA LEU A 87 -2.32 -18.63 12.08
C LEU A 87 -1.48 -18.99 10.84
N TRP A 88 -0.37 -18.29 10.60
CA TRP A 88 0.56 -18.64 9.54
C TRP A 88 1.19 -20.01 9.73
N TRP A 89 1.60 -20.35 10.96
CA TRP A 89 2.16 -21.65 11.30
C TRP A 89 1.12 -22.78 11.28
N GLU A 90 -0.12 -22.52 11.70
CA GLU A 90 -1.26 -23.43 11.58
C GLU A 90 -1.64 -23.69 10.12
N SER A 91 -1.36 -22.74 9.21
CA SER A 91 -1.79 -22.85 7.82
C SER A 91 -1.15 -24.04 7.08
N PRO A 92 -1.89 -24.72 6.18
CA PRO A 92 -1.36 -25.86 5.45
C PRO A 92 -0.08 -25.54 4.66
N ALA A 93 0.88 -26.47 4.59
CA ALA A 93 2.19 -26.27 3.93
C ALA A 93 2.11 -25.71 2.48
N ARG A 94 1.02 -25.98 1.75
CA ARG A 94 0.73 -25.41 0.42
C ARG A 94 0.58 -23.88 0.39
N CYS A 95 0.35 -23.24 1.54
CA CYS A 95 0.29 -21.79 1.71
C CYS A 95 1.70 -21.18 1.75
N HIS A 96 2.66 -21.93 2.30
CA HIS A 96 4.06 -21.51 2.48
C HIS A 96 4.86 -21.38 1.17
N GLY A 97 4.28 -21.77 0.04
CA GLY A 97 4.83 -21.54 -1.31
C GLY A 97 4.16 -20.39 -2.08
N ARG A 98 3.21 -19.67 -1.48
CA ARG A 98 2.51 -18.57 -2.14
C ARG A 98 3.19 -17.23 -1.85
N VAL A 99 3.91 -16.72 -2.85
CA VAL A 99 4.62 -15.42 -2.79
C VAL A 99 3.74 -14.29 -2.24
N ALA A 100 2.47 -14.20 -2.66
CA ALA A 100 1.57 -13.15 -2.18
C ALA A 100 1.28 -13.25 -0.67
N ILE A 101 1.15 -14.45 -0.12
CA ILE A 101 0.90 -14.66 1.31
C ILE A 101 2.19 -14.43 2.11
N LEU A 102 3.32 -14.99 1.63
CA LEU A 102 4.65 -14.72 2.22
C LEU A 102 4.94 -13.23 2.32
N ARG A 103 4.64 -12.46 1.25
CA ARG A 103 4.79 -11.00 1.25
C ARG A 103 3.91 -10.34 2.32
N THR A 104 2.66 -10.77 2.47
CA THR A 104 1.75 -10.22 3.48
C THR A 104 2.22 -10.52 4.90
N VAL A 105 2.60 -11.77 5.20
CA VAL A 105 3.10 -12.15 6.53
C VAL A 105 4.42 -11.47 6.83
N ALA A 106 5.31 -11.33 5.85
CA ALA A 106 6.54 -10.56 6.01
C ALA A 106 6.27 -9.08 6.31
N ARG A 107 5.20 -8.50 5.73
CA ARG A 107 4.81 -7.11 6.02
C ARG A 107 4.26 -6.96 7.43
N ALA A 108 3.49 -7.95 7.91
CA ALA A 108 3.04 -8.01 9.30
C ALA A 108 4.22 -8.08 10.27
N ALA A 109 5.16 -9.00 10.02
CA ALA A 109 6.38 -9.15 10.81
C ALA A 109 7.19 -7.84 10.84
N SER A 110 7.42 -7.24 9.67
CA SER A 110 8.19 -6.00 9.56
C SER A 110 7.52 -4.83 10.27
N ALA A 111 6.19 -4.68 10.18
CA ALA A 111 5.46 -3.65 10.90
C ALA A 111 5.58 -3.84 12.42
N ALA A 112 5.63 -5.08 12.90
CA ALA A 112 5.79 -5.42 14.30
C ALA A 112 7.24 -5.38 14.82
N GLY A 113 8.22 -4.99 13.99
CA GLY A 113 9.64 -4.96 14.36
C GLY A 113 10.37 -6.32 14.24
N GLU A 114 9.70 -7.36 13.75
CA GLU A 114 10.26 -8.71 13.61
C GLU A 114 11.02 -8.85 12.27
N HIS A 115 12.05 -8.01 12.09
CA HIS A 115 12.77 -7.83 10.82
C HIS A 115 13.51 -9.09 10.36
N ASP A 116 14.04 -9.90 11.27
CA ASP A 116 14.71 -11.16 10.92
C ASP A 116 13.74 -12.18 10.29
N GLU A 117 12.56 -12.32 10.87
CA GLU A 117 11.50 -13.18 10.33
C GLU A 117 10.98 -12.63 9.00
N ALA A 118 10.74 -11.31 8.92
CA ALA A 118 10.34 -10.66 7.69
C ALA A 118 11.34 -10.94 6.56
N ARG A 119 12.63 -10.73 6.80
CA ARG A 119 13.71 -10.99 5.84
C ARG A 119 13.76 -12.48 5.46
N LEU A 120 13.61 -13.42 6.40
CA LEU A 120 13.57 -14.86 6.09
C LEU A 120 12.41 -15.22 5.14
N LEU A 121 11.21 -14.71 5.42
CA LEU A 121 10.03 -14.91 4.57
C LEU A 121 10.23 -14.29 3.17
N LEU A 122 10.87 -13.12 3.10
CA LEU A 122 11.15 -12.42 1.85
C LEU A 122 12.22 -13.13 1.02
N ARG A 123 13.30 -13.64 1.62
CA ARG A 123 14.29 -14.49 0.93
C ARG A 123 13.59 -15.65 0.21
N LYS A 124 12.70 -16.36 0.91
CA LYS A 124 11.90 -17.44 0.33
C LYS A 124 10.99 -16.94 -0.81
N ALA A 125 10.30 -15.81 -0.61
CA ALA A 125 9.41 -15.22 -1.61
C ALA A 125 10.16 -14.83 -2.89
N ILE A 126 11.33 -14.20 -2.74
CA ILE A 126 12.22 -13.78 -3.84
C ILE A 126 12.70 -14.99 -4.63
N LEU A 127 13.21 -16.04 -3.97
CA LEU A 127 13.65 -17.28 -4.63
C LEU A 127 12.52 -17.95 -5.41
N LEU A 128 11.32 -18.02 -4.83
CA LEU A 128 10.13 -18.57 -5.50
C LEU A 128 9.74 -17.74 -6.73
N GLN A 129 9.76 -16.42 -6.60
CA GLN A 129 9.39 -15.50 -7.68
C GLN A 129 10.43 -15.52 -8.81
N ALA A 130 11.73 -15.57 -8.49
CA ALA A 130 12.83 -15.69 -9.44
C ALA A 130 12.74 -17.01 -10.23
N ARG A 131 12.56 -18.15 -9.54
CA ARG A 131 12.35 -19.46 -10.19
C ARG A 131 11.13 -19.46 -11.12
N ARG A 132 10.03 -18.82 -10.71
CA ARG A 132 8.85 -18.68 -11.57
C ARG A 132 9.16 -17.87 -12.83
N ALA A 133 9.89 -16.77 -12.70
CA ALA A 133 10.32 -15.94 -13.82
C ALA A 133 11.28 -16.68 -14.78
N GLN A 134 12.21 -17.48 -14.25
CA GLN A 134 13.11 -18.33 -15.04
C GLN A 134 12.35 -19.43 -15.79
N ARG A 135 11.43 -20.14 -15.12
CA ARG A 135 10.58 -21.18 -15.77
C ARG A 135 9.75 -20.60 -16.91
N LEU A 136 9.13 -19.43 -16.72
CA LEU A 136 8.38 -18.74 -17.77
C LEU A 136 9.27 -18.36 -18.95
N ARG A 137 10.47 -17.82 -18.70
CA ARG A 137 11.46 -17.54 -19.76
C ARG A 137 11.86 -18.81 -20.53
N SER A 138 12.12 -19.92 -19.84
CA SER A 138 12.46 -21.20 -20.49
C SER A 138 11.32 -21.78 -21.32
N ARG A 139 10.06 -21.58 -20.90
CA ARG A 139 8.87 -22.02 -21.64
C ARG A 139 8.62 -21.12 -22.86
N LEU A 140 8.74 -19.80 -22.70
CA LEU A 140 8.63 -18.85 -23.81
C LEU A 140 9.79 -18.98 -24.81
N GLY A 141 11.01 -19.31 -24.37
CA GLY A 141 12.13 -19.64 -25.26
C GLY A 141 11.99 -20.99 -25.98
N ARG A 142 11.13 -21.88 -25.48
CA ARG A 142 10.70 -23.10 -26.19
C ARG A 142 9.54 -22.81 -27.15
N LEU A 143 8.57 -22.00 -26.75
CA LEU A 143 7.44 -21.56 -27.59
C LEU A 143 7.82 -20.55 -28.68
N LYS A 144 8.86 -19.73 -28.53
CA LYS A 144 9.39 -18.90 -29.62
C LYS A 144 9.94 -19.74 -30.80
N ARG A 145 10.18 -21.04 -30.58
CA ARG A 145 10.49 -22.02 -31.64
C ARG A 145 9.26 -22.75 -32.18
N ALA A 146 8.08 -22.51 -31.60
CA ALA A 146 6.82 -23.11 -32.00
C ALA A 146 5.70 -22.06 -31.97
N VAL A 147 5.55 -21.35 -33.10
CA VAL A 147 4.35 -20.64 -33.55
C VAL A 147 4.00 -19.32 -32.84
N LEU A 148 4.02 -18.25 -33.65
CA LEU A 148 3.25 -17.02 -33.48
C LEU A 148 1.74 -17.34 -33.51
N GLY A 149 1.02 -17.11 -32.41
CA GLY A 149 -0.42 -17.34 -32.35
C GLY A 149 -1.10 -16.70 -31.15
N ARG A 150 -1.75 -15.56 -31.42
CA ARG A 150 -2.86 -14.86 -30.75
C ARG A 150 -3.17 -15.19 -29.28
N VAL A 151 -3.18 -14.16 -28.44
CA VAL A 151 -3.91 -14.15 -27.16
C VAL A 151 -4.96 -13.04 -27.19
N ALA A 152 -6.23 -13.44 -27.25
CA ALA A 152 -7.36 -12.56 -27.00
C ALA A 152 -7.49 -12.30 -25.49
N GLY A 153 -7.53 -11.03 -25.11
CA GLY A 153 -7.62 -10.59 -23.72
C GLY A 153 -9.01 -10.81 -23.13
N ARG A 154 -9.05 -11.26 -21.87
CA ARG A 154 -10.26 -11.17 -21.03
C ARG A 154 -10.57 -9.69 -20.80
N ILE A 155 -11.72 -9.24 -21.25
CA ILE A 155 -12.26 -7.92 -20.93
C ILE A 155 -12.55 -7.90 -19.43
N ARG A 156 -11.73 -7.16 -18.68
CA ARG A 156 -12.12 -6.66 -17.36
C ARG A 156 -13.04 -5.46 -17.61
N PRO A 157 -14.06 -5.21 -16.76
CA PRO A 157 -14.79 -3.95 -16.84
C PRO A 157 -13.76 -2.80 -16.83
N SER A 158 -13.84 -1.96 -17.87
CA SER A 158 -12.95 -0.80 -18.01
C SER A 158 -13.29 0.14 -16.87
N LEU A 159 -12.40 0.23 -15.88
CA LEU A 159 -12.42 1.35 -14.96
C LEU A 159 -12.34 2.64 -15.79
N ALA A 160 -13.00 3.71 -15.35
CA ALA A 160 -12.79 5.05 -15.89
C ALA A 160 -11.28 5.37 -15.99
N PRO A 161 -10.82 6.25 -16.90
CA PRO A 161 -9.42 6.69 -16.95
C PRO A 161 -8.86 7.05 -15.57
N PHE A 162 -7.54 6.87 -15.36
CA PHE A 162 -6.92 7.05 -14.05
C PHE A 162 -7.21 8.43 -13.48
N GLU A 163 -7.06 9.47 -14.29
CA GLU A 163 -7.26 10.87 -13.98
C GLU A 163 -8.70 11.15 -13.55
N GLN A 164 -9.68 10.51 -14.20
CA GLN A 164 -11.08 10.64 -13.82
C GLN A 164 -11.35 10.02 -12.44
N ARG A 165 -10.76 8.84 -12.17
CA ARG A 165 -10.89 8.22 -10.85
C ARG A 165 -10.16 9.01 -9.77
N ALA A 166 -8.98 9.54 -10.09
CA ALA A 166 -8.19 10.36 -9.20
C ALA A 166 -8.91 11.66 -8.85
N ALA A 167 -9.53 12.33 -9.82
CA ALA A 167 -10.34 13.53 -9.58
C ALA A 167 -11.53 13.26 -8.63
N ILE A 168 -12.24 12.14 -8.82
CA ILE A 168 -13.31 11.71 -7.91
C ILE A 168 -12.76 11.44 -6.50
N ALA A 169 -11.64 10.72 -6.40
CA ALA A 169 -11.04 10.36 -5.12
C ALA A 169 -10.49 11.59 -4.36
N LEU A 170 -9.87 12.54 -5.07
CA LEU A 170 -9.45 13.83 -4.51
C LEU A 170 -10.64 14.65 -4.02
N THR A 171 -11.72 14.70 -4.79
CA THR A 171 -12.97 15.39 -4.37
C THR A 171 -13.47 14.85 -3.03
N ALA A 172 -13.60 13.53 -2.93
CA ALA A 172 -14.03 12.87 -1.71
C ALA A 172 -13.05 13.09 -0.55
N LEU A 173 -11.74 13.12 -0.84
CA LEU A 173 -10.69 13.37 0.14
C LEU A 173 -10.81 14.79 0.71
N ASP A 174 -10.97 15.79 -0.16
CA ASP A 174 -11.11 17.20 0.24
C ASP A 174 -12.38 17.44 1.04
N GLU A 175 -13.49 16.76 0.71
CA GLU A 175 -14.73 16.81 1.48
C GLU A 175 -14.56 16.21 2.89
N GLU A 176 -13.93 15.04 2.99
CA GLU A 176 -13.71 14.33 4.26
C GLU A 176 -12.74 15.12 5.17
N LEU A 177 -11.64 15.64 4.61
CA LEU A 177 -10.67 16.47 5.35
C LEU A 177 -11.23 17.86 5.68
N GLY A 178 -11.98 18.46 4.76
CA GLY A 178 -12.64 19.75 4.96
C GLY A 178 -13.66 19.71 6.09
N ALA A 179 -14.40 18.60 6.25
CA ALA A 179 -15.29 18.38 7.39
C ALA A 179 -14.56 18.38 8.76
N LEU A 180 -13.25 18.14 8.77
CA LEU A 180 -12.38 18.18 9.94
C LEU A 180 -11.62 19.52 10.08
N GLY A 181 -11.83 20.46 9.16
CA GLY A 181 -11.10 21.73 9.11
C GLY A 181 -9.66 21.63 8.62
N VAL A 182 -9.34 20.60 7.84
CA VAL A 182 -7.97 20.28 7.39
C VAL A 182 -7.80 20.55 5.91
N ARG A 183 -6.70 21.22 5.55
CA ARG A 183 -6.30 21.46 4.17
C ARG A 183 -5.31 20.39 3.75
N SER A 184 -5.65 19.65 2.69
CA SER A 184 -4.70 18.76 2.02
C SER A 184 -3.90 19.55 0.99
N PHE A 185 -2.62 19.25 0.83
CA PHE A 185 -1.77 19.84 -0.22
C PHE A 185 -1.00 18.77 -0.97
N LEU A 186 -0.80 18.96 -2.28
CA LEU A 186 -0.10 17.97 -3.11
C LEU A 186 1.39 17.93 -2.75
N ILE A 187 1.94 16.73 -2.62
CA ILE A 187 3.38 16.51 -2.36
C ILE A 187 3.94 15.41 -3.26
N SER A 188 5.24 15.13 -3.13
CA SER A 188 5.90 13.94 -3.69
C SER A 188 5.59 13.70 -5.17
N GLY A 189 5.16 12.48 -5.55
CA GLY A 189 4.95 12.12 -6.95
C GLY A 189 3.79 12.88 -7.59
N THR A 190 2.80 13.27 -6.78
CA THR A 190 1.61 14.01 -7.24
C THR A 190 1.95 15.47 -7.56
N LEU A 191 2.67 16.17 -6.68
CA LEU A 191 3.16 17.52 -6.95
C LEU A 191 4.14 17.55 -8.12
N LEU A 192 5.05 16.57 -8.18
CA LEU A 192 6.01 16.43 -9.28
C LEU A 192 5.32 16.24 -10.63
N GLY A 193 4.30 15.37 -10.68
CA GLY A 193 3.48 15.20 -11.86
C GLY A 193 2.85 16.52 -12.31
N TYR A 194 2.22 17.24 -11.37
CA TYR A 194 1.62 18.53 -11.66
C TYR A 194 2.62 19.53 -12.26
N LEU A 195 3.77 19.76 -11.59
CA LEU A 195 4.74 20.76 -12.03
C LEU A 195 5.50 20.38 -13.31
N ARG A 196 5.86 19.11 -13.50
CA ARG A 196 6.68 18.68 -14.64
C ARG A 196 5.85 18.24 -15.85
N ASP A 197 4.80 17.47 -15.60
CA ASP A 197 4.06 16.76 -16.65
C ASP A 197 2.68 17.38 -16.89
N SER A 198 2.27 18.38 -16.07
CA SER A 198 0.90 18.95 -16.06
C SER A 198 -0.19 17.87 -15.93
N ALA A 199 0.15 16.75 -15.30
CA ALA A 199 -0.66 15.54 -15.18
C ALA A 199 -0.11 14.66 -14.04
N PHE A 200 -0.64 13.45 -13.84
CA PHE A 200 0.09 12.48 -13.02
C PHE A 200 1.30 11.92 -13.76
N ILE A 201 2.30 11.49 -13.00
CA ILE A 201 3.44 10.75 -13.55
C ILE A 201 2.93 9.41 -14.11
N SER A 202 3.21 9.12 -15.39
CA SER A 202 2.64 7.96 -16.11
C SER A 202 2.93 6.57 -15.51
N TRP A 203 3.99 6.44 -14.70
CA TRP A 203 4.32 5.18 -14.01
C TRP A 203 3.92 5.15 -12.55
N ASP A 204 3.43 6.26 -12.02
CA ASP A 204 2.97 6.42 -10.65
C ASP A 204 1.49 6.07 -10.52
N LYS A 205 1.05 5.62 -9.34
CA LYS A 205 -0.28 4.98 -9.19
C LYS A 205 -1.05 5.36 -7.93
N ASP A 206 -0.42 6.13 -7.05
CA ASP A 206 -0.99 6.72 -5.86
C ASP A 206 -1.17 8.23 -6.04
N ILE A 207 -1.92 8.80 -5.10
CA ILE A 207 -1.99 10.22 -4.83
C ILE A 207 -1.26 10.44 -3.51
N ASP A 208 -0.35 11.41 -3.46
CA ASP A 208 0.36 11.81 -2.26
C ASP A 208 -0.11 13.20 -1.83
N VAL A 209 -0.57 13.31 -0.57
CA VAL A 209 -0.93 14.60 0.02
C VAL A 209 -0.27 14.79 1.38
N GLY A 210 0.11 16.02 1.67
CA GLY A 210 0.45 16.48 3.01
C GLY A 210 -0.76 17.06 3.72
N VAL A 211 -0.74 17.01 5.05
CA VAL A 211 -1.67 17.71 5.96
C VAL A 211 -0.87 18.25 7.14
N PHE A 212 -1.19 19.43 7.65
CA PHE A 212 -0.49 19.95 8.82
C PHE A 212 -1.06 19.41 10.13
N THR A 213 -0.20 18.95 11.03
CA THR A 213 -0.63 18.44 12.35
C THR A 213 -1.13 19.54 13.28
N SER A 214 -0.85 20.80 12.96
CA SER A 214 -1.39 21.98 13.64
C SER A 214 -2.87 22.21 13.35
N GLU A 215 -3.39 21.71 12.23
CA GLU A 215 -4.81 21.78 11.88
C GLU A 215 -5.61 20.64 12.51
N GLN A 216 -5.04 19.44 12.52
CA GLN A 216 -5.66 18.27 13.15
C GLN A 216 -4.65 17.20 13.56
N ARG A 217 -4.96 16.50 14.65
CA ARG A 217 -4.13 15.37 15.11
C ARG A 217 -4.29 14.17 14.16
N PRO A 218 -3.20 13.45 13.83
CA PRO A 218 -3.29 12.26 12.97
C PRO A 218 -4.30 11.21 13.45
N SER A 219 -4.41 11.02 14.77
CA SER A 219 -5.37 10.08 15.37
C SER A 219 -6.84 10.42 15.07
N GLU A 220 -7.17 11.70 14.91
CA GLU A 220 -8.53 12.13 14.55
C GLU A 220 -8.79 11.94 13.06
N LEU A 221 -7.79 12.17 12.20
CA LEU A 221 -7.86 11.82 10.77
C LEU A 221 -8.13 10.33 10.59
N GLU A 222 -7.33 9.48 11.23
CA GLU A 222 -7.50 8.04 11.14
C GLU A 222 -8.88 7.59 11.64
N ARG A 223 -9.38 8.16 12.73
CA ARG A 223 -10.72 7.86 13.25
C ARG A 223 -11.81 8.23 12.25
N ALA A 224 -11.70 9.38 11.59
CA ALA A 224 -12.66 9.81 10.57
C ALA A 224 -12.64 8.85 9.37
N PHE A 225 -11.46 8.61 8.78
CA PHE A 225 -11.34 7.71 7.63
C PHE A 225 -11.71 6.26 7.94
N THR A 226 -11.52 5.78 9.17
CA THR A 226 -11.96 4.43 9.59
C THR A 226 -13.49 4.29 9.57
N ARG A 227 -14.22 5.40 9.77
CA ARG A 227 -15.68 5.45 9.74
C ARG A 227 -16.24 5.87 8.38
N SER A 228 -15.39 6.25 7.44
CA SER A 228 -15.81 6.68 6.11
C SER A 228 -16.44 5.52 5.34
N ALA A 229 -17.54 5.80 4.66
CA ALA A 229 -18.15 4.85 3.72
C ALA A 229 -17.41 4.82 2.37
N GLN A 230 -16.60 5.85 2.07
CA GLN A 230 -15.92 6.00 0.78
C GLN A 230 -14.47 5.52 0.81
N PHE A 231 -13.86 5.54 1.99
CA PHE A 231 -12.46 5.23 2.17
C PHE A 231 -12.23 4.01 3.07
N GLU A 232 -11.20 3.25 2.74
CA GLU A 232 -10.69 2.16 3.54
C GLU A 232 -9.30 2.49 4.07
N VAL A 233 -9.14 2.50 5.39
CA VAL A 233 -7.84 2.68 6.03
C VAL A 233 -6.97 1.42 5.90
N ARG A 234 -5.76 1.61 5.37
CA ARG A 234 -4.70 0.60 5.27
C ARG A 234 -3.46 1.05 6.01
N ARG A 235 -3.31 0.59 7.24
CA ARG A 235 -2.06 0.82 7.99
C ARG A 235 -0.91 0.03 7.36
N LEU A 236 0.23 0.70 7.16
CA LEU A 236 1.40 0.16 6.47
C LEU A 236 2.51 -0.24 7.45
N ASP A 237 2.59 0.48 8.56
CA ASP A 237 3.58 0.40 9.62
C ASP A 237 3.00 0.96 10.94
N PHE A 238 3.72 0.80 12.05
CA PHE A 238 3.32 1.34 13.37
C PHE A 238 4.31 2.40 13.90
N ASN A 239 5.24 2.85 13.07
CA ASN A 239 6.29 3.78 13.43
C ASN A 239 6.14 5.16 12.76
N SER A 240 5.09 5.35 11.95
CA SER A 240 4.72 6.64 11.40
C SER A 240 3.21 6.88 11.56
N ASP A 241 2.83 8.16 11.61
CA ASP A 241 1.43 8.60 11.58
C ASP A 241 0.87 8.66 10.14
N ARG A 242 1.64 8.22 9.14
CA ARG A 242 1.22 8.21 7.74
C ARG A 242 0.00 7.30 7.56
N LEU A 243 -1.03 7.85 6.95
CA LEU A 243 -2.28 7.14 6.71
C LEU A 243 -2.44 6.84 5.23
N ARG A 244 -2.46 5.56 4.86
CA ARG A 244 -2.91 5.16 3.52
C ARG A 244 -4.40 4.88 3.54
N VAL A 245 -5.14 5.53 2.64
CA VAL A 245 -6.55 5.29 2.41
C VAL A 245 -6.80 4.83 0.98
N ASN A 246 -7.67 3.84 0.82
CA ASN A 246 -8.14 3.40 -0.49
C ASN A 246 -9.57 3.89 -0.70
N HIS A 247 -9.77 4.73 -1.70
CA HIS A 247 -11.11 5.13 -2.13
C HIS A 247 -11.86 3.95 -2.77
N ALA A 248 -13.19 3.93 -2.67
CA ALA A 248 -14.05 2.87 -3.19
C ALA A 248 -13.89 2.59 -4.69
N ASN A 249 -13.42 3.58 -5.47
CA ASN A 249 -13.10 3.40 -6.90
C ASN A 249 -11.72 2.75 -7.17
N GLY A 250 -10.99 2.38 -6.12
CA GLY A 250 -9.70 1.71 -6.17
C GLY A 250 -8.48 2.65 -6.21
N MET A 251 -8.65 3.96 -6.00
CA MET A 251 -7.53 4.88 -5.88
C MET A 251 -6.92 4.85 -4.49
N MET A 252 -5.59 4.84 -4.47
CA MET A 252 -4.78 4.78 -3.26
C MET A 252 -4.24 6.18 -2.99
N ILE A 253 -4.43 6.65 -1.76
CA ILE A 253 -4.01 7.97 -1.33
C ILE A 253 -3.14 7.78 -0.09
N ASP A 254 -1.91 8.30 -0.14
CA ASP A 254 -1.05 8.44 1.03
C ASP A 254 -1.20 9.85 1.60
N ILE A 255 -1.62 9.91 2.85
CA ILE A 255 -1.76 11.14 3.63
C ILE A 255 -0.57 11.19 4.58
N PHE A 256 0.26 12.22 4.44
CA PHE A 256 1.48 12.43 5.21
C PHE A 256 1.28 13.59 6.19
N PRO A 257 1.10 13.32 7.49
CA PRO A 257 1.13 14.37 8.51
C PRO A 257 2.48 15.10 8.50
N HIS A 258 2.42 16.42 8.36
CA HIS A 258 3.54 17.33 8.40
C HIS A 258 3.58 18.04 9.76
N TYR A 259 4.72 17.93 10.42
CA TYR A 259 5.03 18.51 11.72
C TYR A 259 5.97 19.68 11.52
N GLN A 260 5.93 20.62 12.46
CA GLN A 260 6.83 21.76 12.49
C GLN A 260 7.70 21.67 13.74
N ASP A 261 9.01 21.75 13.56
CA ASP A 261 9.99 21.83 14.65
C ASP A 261 10.10 23.26 15.21
N GLU A 262 10.76 23.40 16.36
CA GLU A 262 10.96 24.69 17.04
C GLU A 262 11.72 25.71 16.18
N ASP A 263 12.60 25.24 15.27
CA ASP A 263 13.36 26.06 14.34
C ASP A 263 12.59 26.39 13.04
N GLY A 264 11.32 25.96 12.96
CA GLY A 264 10.43 26.19 11.82
C GLY A 264 10.59 25.19 10.69
N ARG A 265 11.53 24.24 10.75
CA ARG A 265 11.61 23.18 9.73
C ARG A 265 10.36 22.33 9.76
N ILE A 266 9.91 21.93 8.58
CA ILE A 266 8.75 21.07 8.41
C ILE A 266 9.25 19.66 8.08
N TRP A 267 8.64 18.64 8.68
CA TRP A 267 9.00 17.26 8.38
C TRP A 267 7.80 16.34 8.32
N HIS A 268 7.96 15.23 7.61
CA HIS A 268 7.01 14.12 7.62
C HIS A 268 7.77 12.80 7.59
N ASP A 269 7.15 11.77 8.16
CA ASP A 269 7.72 10.43 8.23
C ASP A 269 7.17 9.52 7.13
N GLY A 270 8.04 8.66 6.63
CA GLY A 270 7.70 7.41 5.97
C GLY A 270 7.93 6.23 6.90
N THR A 271 7.91 5.02 6.35
CA THR A 271 8.04 3.79 7.13
C THR A 271 9.40 3.62 7.82
N ALA A 272 10.48 4.20 7.30
CA ALA A 272 11.82 3.99 7.86
C ALA A 272 12.72 5.24 7.70
N THR A 273 12.10 6.34 7.30
CA THR A 273 12.77 7.55 6.84
C THR A 273 11.95 8.75 7.23
N ARG A 274 12.62 9.88 7.45
CA ARG A 274 12.05 11.22 7.63
C ARG A 274 12.51 12.11 6.51
N TRP A 275 11.65 12.98 6.01
CA TRP A 275 12.03 14.02 5.05
C TRP A 275 11.82 15.40 5.66
N TRP A 276 12.82 16.26 5.49
CA TRP A 276 12.83 17.63 6.02
C TRP A 276 12.67 18.65 4.90
N ASN A 277 11.84 19.67 5.11
CA ASN A 277 11.67 20.78 4.20
C ASN A 277 11.92 22.11 4.92
N SER A 278 12.40 23.10 4.17
CA SER A 278 12.42 24.48 4.67
C SER A 278 10.99 24.94 5.00
N PRO A 279 10.79 25.88 5.94
CA PRO A 279 9.46 26.41 6.21
C PRO A 279 8.76 26.90 4.93
N PHE A 280 7.51 26.51 4.75
CA PHE A 280 6.66 26.91 3.62
C PHE A 280 5.22 27.16 4.07
N GLU A 281 4.57 28.09 3.40
CA GLU A 281 3.12 28.29 3.46
C GLU A 281 2.46 27.54 2.29
N LEU A 282 1.12 27.57 2.25
CA LEU A 282 0.36 26.99 1.14
C LEU A 282 -0.08 28.08 0.15
N THR A 283 0.05 27.77 -1.13
CA THR A 283 -0.61 28.47 -2.24
C THR A 283 -1.56 27.52 -2.98
N THR A 284 -2.32 28.03 -3.95
CA THR A 284 -3.31 27.25 -4.68
C THR A 284 -3.00 27.13 -6.17
N VAL A 285 -3.32 25.98 -6.74
CA VAL A 285 -3.19 25.69 -8.18
C VAL A 285 -4.45 25.02 -8.72
N GLU A 286 -4.62 25.04 -10.04
CA GLU A 286 -5.66 24.25 -10.71
C GLU A 286 -5.08 22.89 -11.15
N PHE A 287 -5.62 21.80 -10.60
CA PHE A 287 -5.22 20.44 -10.94
C PHE A 287 -6.46 19.54 -11.09
N LEU A 288 -6.55 18.82 -12.21
CA LEU A 288 -7.71 17.98 -12.58
C LEU A 288 -9.06 18.74 -12.55
N GLY A 289 -9.04 20.03 -12.89
CA GLY A 289 -10.23 20.89 -12.90
C GLY A 289 -10.73 21.29 -11.51
N ARG A 290 -9.83 21.31 -10.52
CA ARG A 290 -10.12 21.68 -9.13
C ARG A 290 -8.99 22.52 -8.58
N THR A 291 -9.33 23.41 -7.65
CA THR A 291 -8.34 24.14 -6.84
C THR A 291 -7.74 23.22 -5.79
N GLN A 292 -6.42 23.02 -5.82
CA GLN A 292 -5.65 22.25 -4.85
C GLN A 292 -4.61 23.12 -4.15
N PHE A 293 -4.32 22.84 -2.88
CA PHE A 293 -3.18 23.47 -2.21
C PHE A 293 -1.86 22.80 -2.60
N VAL A 294 -0.79 23.58 -2.61
CA VAL A 294 0.60 23.14 -2.79
C VAL A 294 1.53 23.95 -1.89
N PRO A 295 2.73 23.44 -1.56
CA PRO A 295 3.78 24.23 -0.90
C PRO A 295 4.13 25.50 -1.69
N ASP A 296 4.50 26.58 -1.01
CA ASP A 296 4.91 27.85 -1.62
C ASP A 296 6.40 28.19 -1.35
N PRO A 297 7.25 28.37 -2.38
CA PRO A 297 7.01 28.01 -3.77
C PRO A 297 7.12 26.48 -3.98
N PRO A 298 6.30 25.89 -4.87
CA PRO A 298 6.25 24.43 -5.02
C PRO A 298 7.53 23.86 -5.63
N GLU A 299 8.27 24.64 -6.42
CA GLU A 299 9.56 24.25 -6.98
C GLU A 299 10.61 24.00 -5.90
N ARG A 300 10.63 24.81 -4.82
CA ARG A 300 11.59 24.62 -3.72
C ARG A 300 11.35 23.30 -3.01
N TYR A 301 10.08 22.95 -2.79
CA TYR A 301 9.73 21.66 -2.18
C TYR A 301 10.26 20.49 -3.01
N LEU A 302 10.12 20.56 -4.35
CA LEU A 302 10.67 19.54 -5.26
C LEU A 302 12.20 19.58 -5.35
N ASP A 303 12.84 20.76 -5.32
CA ASP A 303 14.29 20.88 -5.30
C ASP A 303 14.87 20.18 -4.06
N GLU A 304 14.25 20.36 -2.88
CA GLU A 304 14.64 19.70 -1.64
C GLU A 304 14.39 18.19 -1.66
N ASN A 305 13.26 17.74 -2.23
CA ASN A 305 12.93 16.31 -2.30
C ASN A 305 13.71 15.55 -3.35
N TYR A 306 13.99 16.13 -4.51
CA TYR A 306 14.47 15.36 -5.68
C TYR A 306 15.77 15.91 -6.26
N GLY A 307 16.13 17.17 -6.01
CA GLY A 307 17.20 17.86 -6.73
C GLY A 307 16.84 18.07 -8.20
N ASP A 308 17.38 17.26 -9.11
CA ASP A 308 17.05 17.33 -10.55
C ASP A 308 15.73 16.64 -10.89
N TRP A 309 14.61 17.20 -10.42
CA TRP A 309 13.27 16.65 -10.66
C TRP A 309 12.76 16.84 -12.09
N ARG A 310 13.35 17.79 -12.82
CA ARG A 310 12.99 18.09 -14.21
C ARG A 310 13.39 16.96 -15.15
N THR A 311 14.45 16.22 -14.83
CA THR A 311 14.84 15.01 -15.56
C THR A 311 14.07 13.78 -15.05
N PRO A 312 13.26 13.11 -15.90
CA PRO A 312 12.53 11.92 -15.49
C PRO A 312 13.44 10.77 -15.01
N ASN A 313 13.20 10.29 -13.78
CA ASN A 313 13.89 9.13 -13.22
C ASN A 313 12.89 8.06 -12.72
N GLN A 314 12.63 7.03 -13.53
CA GLN A 314 11.73 5.92 -13.16
C GLN A 314 12.31 4.96 -12.11
N ASP A 315 13.61 5.05 -11.86
CA ASP A 315 14.33 4.21 -10.92
C ASP A 315 14.54 4.90 -9.56
N PHE A 316 14.02 6.13 -9.40
CA PHE A 316 14.07 6.92 -8.15
C PHE A 316 13.41 6.16 -6.99
N ASP A 317 14.07 6.20 -5.84
CA ASP A 317 13.64 5.59 -4.59
C ASP A 317 13.68 6.67 -3.51
N ALA A 318 12.49 7.13 -3.10
CA ALA A 318 12.38 8.25 -2.15
C ALA A 318 13.07 7.98 -0.79
N ARG A 319 13.34 6.72 -0.46
CA ARG A 319 14.03 6.37 0.80
C ARG A 319 15.54 6.48 0.70
N LEU A 320 16.09 6.59 -0.53
CA LEU A 320 17.52 6.49 -0.82
C LEU A 320 18.06 7.68 -1.62
N ASP A 321 17.24 8.26 -2.50
CA ASP A 321 17.69 9.23 -3.51
C ASP A 321 17.33 10.67 -3.20
N THR A 322 16.38 10.91 -2.29
CA THR A 322 15.95 12.27 -1.93
C THR A 322 17.04 12.98 -1.13
N PRO A 323 17.48 14.19 -1.49
CA PRO A 323 18.54 14.90 -0.77
C PRO A 323 18.20 15.21 0.70
N ASN A 324 16.91 15.33 1.01
CA ASN A 324 16.42 15.75 2.32
C ASN A 324 16.00 14.58 3.23
N VAL A 325 16.44 13.36 2.96
CA VAL A 325 16.09 12.18 3.76
C VAL A 325 17.03 11.95 4.94
N GLU A 326 16.44 11.57 6.05
CA GLU A 326 17.07 11.01 7.23
C GLU A 326 16.54 9.58 7.42
N VAL A 327 17.43 8.62 7.73
CA VAL A 327 17.02 7.25 8.06
C VAL A 327 16.69 7.18 9.54
N THR A 328 15.42 6.93 9.87
CA THR A 328 14.94 6.81 11.25
C THR A 328 14.93 5.37 11.76
N ASP A 329 14.85 4.38 10.85
CA ASP A 329 14.84 2.96 11.19
C ASP A 329 15.71 2.16 10.18
N PRO A 330 17.01 1.95 10.47
CA PRO A 330 17.91 1.24 9.57
C PRO A 330 17.50 -0.22 9.29
N ASP A 331 16.98 -0.94 10.29
CA ASP A 331 16.62 -2.37 10.15
C ASP A 331 15.36 -2.54 9.30
N TYR A 332 14.38 -1.65 9.48
CA TYR A 332 13.20 -1.62 8.62
C TYR A 332 13.59 -1.17 7.21
N LEU A 333 14.45 -0.14 7.05
CA LEU A 333 14.94 0.26 5.74
C LEU A 333 15.61 -0.90 5.00
N GLU A 334 16.42 -1.70 5.69
CA GLU A 334 17.02 -2.90 5.10
C GLU A 334 15.95 -3.91 4.65
N THR A 335 14.97 -4.21 5.52
CA THR A 335 13.86 -5.11 5.18
C THR A 335 13.09 -4.63 3.95
N LEU A 336 12.90 -3.31 3.84
CA LEU A 336 12.27 -2.65 2.72
C LEU A 336 13.02 -2.83 1.39
N LEU A 337 14.34 -3.03 1.39
CA LEU A 337 15.11 -3.37 0.18
C LEU A 337 14.74 -4.76 -0.38
N TYR A 338 14.39 -5.72 0.47
CA TYR A 338 13.92 -7.04 0.03
C TYR A 338 12.56 -6.95 -0.67
N PHE A 339 11.64 -6.16 -0.12
CA PHE A 339 10.36 -5.90 -0.79
C PHE A 339 10.59 -5.27 -2.17
N SER A 340 11.51 -4.31 -2.27
CA SER A 340 11.84 -3.67 -3.54
C SER A 340 12.50 -4.61 -4.55
N LEU A 341 13.37 -5.52 -4.10
CA LEU A 341 13.92 -6.58 -4.98
C LEU A 341 12.81 -7.53 -5.45
N LEU A 342 11.94 -7.98 -4.54
CA LEU A 342 10.80 -8.84 -4.88
C LEU A 342 9.90 -8.18 -5.93
N ASP A 343 9.60 -6.89 -5.77
CA ASP A 343 8.79 -6.12 -6.71
C ASP A 343 9.49 -5.93 -8.06
N ALA A 344 10.78 -5.60 -8.06
CA ALA A 344 11.56 -5.47 -9.29
C ALA A 344 11.57 -6.77 -10.12
N ILE A 345 11.69 -7.93 -9.46
CA ILE A 345 11.61 -9.25 -10.12
C ILE A 345 10.19 -9.51 -10.63
N ALA A 346 9.16 -9.24 -9.81
CA ALA A 346 7.77 -9.47 -10.17
C ALA A 346 7.33 -8.62 -11.37
N GLN A 347 7.74 -7.36 -11.39
CA GLN A 347 7.42 -6.37 -12.42
C GLN A 347 8.37 -6.43 -13.62
N ARG A 348 9.44 -7.23 -13.57
CA ARG A 348 10.47 -7.37 -14.61
C ARG A 348 11.18 -6.05 -14.93
N LYS A 349 11.57 -5.29 -13.90
CA LYS A 349 12.34 -4.06 -14.01
C LYS A 349 13.85 -4.37 -13.81
N PRO A 350 14.64 -4.58 -14.89
CA PRO A 350 16.01 -5.09 -14.77
C PRO A 350 16.95 -4.13 -14.05
N ARG A 351 16.87 -2.82 -14.31
CA ARG A 351 17.69 -1.79 -13.65
C ARG A 351 17.45 -1.76 -12.15
N ARG A 352 16.18 -1.67 -11.72
CA ARG A 352 15.80 -1.77 -10.30
C ARG A 352 16.26 -3.08 -9.66
N ARG A 353 16.10 -4.21 -10.36
CA ARG A 353 16.56 -5.52 -9.85
C ARG A 353 18.07 -5.47 -9.57
N GLU A 354 18.86 -5.00 -10.53
CA GLU A 354 20.32 -4.91 -10.38
C GLU A 354 20.72 -3.98 -9.24
N ARG A 355 20.05 -2.82 -9.12
CA ARG A 355 20.24 -1.87 -8.03
C ARG A 355 20.04 -2.53 -6.66
N TYR A 356 18.87 -3.15 -6.42
CA TYR A 356 18.59 -3.76 -5.11
C TYR A 356 19.40 -5.03 -4.84
N LEU A 357 19.80 -5.79 -5.88
CA LEU A 357 20.76 -6.88 -5.71
C LEU A 357 22.11 -6.36 -5.20
N ARG A 358 22.61 -5.26 -5.77
CA ARG A 358 23.87 -4.63 -5.33
C ARG A 358 23.78 -4.15 -3.89
N LEU A 359 22.74 -3.38 -3.56
CA LEU A 359 22.53 -2.84 -2.21
C LEU A 359 22.43 -3.94 -1.13
N LEU A 360 21.79 -5.07 -1.44
CA LEU A 360 21.70 -6.20 -0.53
C LEU A 360 23.04 -6.96 -0.42
N ARG A 361 23.79 -7.12 -1.50
CA ARG A 361 25.15 -7.73 -1.45
C ARG A 361 26.10 -6.92 -0.57
N GLU A 362 26.06 -5.60 -0.68
CA GLU A 362 26.85 -4.68 0.16
C GLU A 362 26.51 -4.83 1.66
N ARG A 363 25.34 -5.38 1.98
CA ARG A 363 24.87 -5.67 3.35
C ARG A 363 25.08 -7.12 3.79
N GLY A 364 25.88 -7.90 3.05
CA GLY A 364 26.23 -9.28 3.41
C GLY A 364 25.26 -10.35 2.92
N GLU A 365 24.27 -10.01 2.09
CA GLU A 365 23.25 -10.97 1.63
C GLU A 365 23.68 -11.82 0.41
N GLY A 366 24.98 -11.88 0.10
CA GLY A 366 25.51 -12.50 -1.12
C GLY A 366 25.13 -13.98 -1.31
N ASP A 367 25.27 -14.80 -0.27
CA ASP A 367 25.28 -16.27 -0.34
C ASP A 367 24.01 -16.90 -0.94
N TRP A 368 22.84 -16.31 -0.67
CA TRP A 368 21.57 -16.82 -1.20
C TRP A 368 21.12 -16.05 -2.45
N LEU A 369 21.60 -14.83 -2.67
CA LEU A 369 21.25 -14.02 -3.83
C LEU A 369 21.75 -14.63 -5.14
N ASP A 370 22.87 -15.38 -5.10
CA ASP A 370 23.37 -16.12 -6.28
C ASP A 370 22.40 -17.21 -6.76
N ARG A 371 21.41 -17.58 -5.94
CA ARG A 371 20.35 -18.53 -6.29
C ARG A 371 19.14 -17.88 -6.98
N CYS A 372 19.14 -16.55 -7.14
CA CYS A 372 18.03 -15.74 -7.71
C CYS A 372 18.26 -15.31 -9.18
#